data_AF-A0A495Z0P6-F1
#
_entry.id   AF-A0A495Z0P6-F1
#
_cell.length_a   1.000
_cell.length_b   1.000
_cell.length_c   1.000
_cell.angle_alpha   90.00
_cell.angle_beta   90.00
_cell.angle_gamma   90.00
#
_symmetry.space_group_name_H-M   'P 1'
#
loop_
_entity.id
_entity.type
_entity.pdbx_description
1 polymer ?
#
loop_
_entity_poly.entity_id
_entity_poly.type
_entity_poly.pdbx_seq_one_letter_code
_entity_poly.pdbx_strand_id
1 'polypeptide(L)'
;MNRSCFKSNPISLTAIVVLLFGTLSYSNAQEATSTLSGRVVGADGNPIAGILIAIQPSATFDGRERQGQFFVLKSQTDDAGRFSIANITPVSVQLVILPYDEPDHEILSVKMGLVTVYQQELPPFGGITFAVKPGTHIEEVEVIAKPRMRIRGRVVFADGTPLAKARIRINTSRRSLDGQGSGRSRSGSQTDEAGYFVEYVDSPGLYTVTVNYQELSTTAEPFPLQKGERKDNVLFTLESEPIPTDAPRGRVEARTSPAPGEGVWVVNPANRHAYKSIRCESWNDANSQAAAEDAYLVSINDEAEQKWLSEIFGPRPYWIGLTDVAKEGEWGWTSGELVTYTNWAPNEPMDANRGEEDYVFMGHSPTGEWSDVGPEDGAWRSVRMAIIEKEHLPAKPSAEDK
;
A
#
# COMPACT_ATOMS: atom_id res chain seq x y z
N MET A 1 30.85 13.57 -33.55
CA MET A 1 30.21 14.90 -33.48
C MET A 1 28.72 14.73 -33.70
N ASN A 2 27.93 15.26 -32.76
CA ASN A 2 26.48 15.22 -32.63
C ASN A 2 25.66 15.40 -33.92
N ARG A 3 24.52 14.69 -34.02
CA ARG A 3 23.17 15.29 -33.84
C ARG A 3 22.04 14.25 -33.92
N SER A 4 21.24 14.27 -32.86
CA SER A 4 19.79 14.01 -32.74
C SER A 4 19.10 12.94 -33.59
N CYS A 5 18.73 11.83 -32.94
CA CYS A 5 17.45 11.17 -33.19
C CYS A 5 16.52 11.50 -32.02
N PHE A 6 15.47 12.26 -32.28
CA PHE A 6 14.36 12.48 -31.36
C PHE A 6 13.74 11.11 -31.02
N LYS A 7 13.88 10.65 -29.78
CA LYS A 7 12.96 9.67 -29.20
C LYS A 7 11.83 10.46 -28.55
N SER A 8 10.69 10.45 -29.23
CA SER A 8 9.40 10.86 -28.69
C SER A 8 9.08 10.02 -27.44
N ASN A 9 8.90 10.68 -26.30
CA ASN A 9 8.28 10.08 -25.12
C ASN A 9 6.84 9.64 -25.46
N PRO A 10 6.35 8.49 -24.97
CA PRO A 10 4.93 8.19 -25.03
C PRO A 10 4.20 9.15 -24.07
N ILE A 11 3.37 10.01 -24.65
CA ILE A 11 2.39 10.81 -23.93
C ILE A 11 1.35 9.83 -23.37
N SER A 12 1.24 9.74 -22.04
CA SER A 12 0.12 9.05 -21.39
C SER A 12 -1.16 9.79 -21.77
N LEU A 13 -1.97 9.18 -22.65
CA LEU A 13 -3.22 9.76 -23.13
C LEU A 13 -4.32 9.49 -22.09
N THR A 14 -4.53 10.41 -21.16
CA THR A 14 -5.72 10.37 -20.30
C THR A 14 -6.94 10.78 -21.13
N ALA A 15 -7.79 9.83 -21.49
CA ALA A 15 -9.03 10.10 -22.21
C ALA A 15 -10.07 10.71 -21.24
N ILE A 16 -10.20 12.03 -21.20
CA ILE A 16 -11.26 12.72 -20.46
C ILE A 16 -12.55 12.71 -21.30
N VAL A 17 -13.53 11.92 -20.89
CA VAL A 17 -14.87 11.92 -21.50
C VAL A 17 -15.73 12.99 -20.82
N VAL A 18 -16.06 14.06 -21.54
CA VAL A 18 -16.98 15.11 -21.08
C VAL A 18 -18.37 14.81 -21.61
N LEU A 19 -19.29 14.36 -20.75
CA LEU A 19 -20.69 14.17 -21.12
C LEU A 19 -21.43 15.52 -21.16
N LEU A 20 -21.93 15.90 -22.34
CA LEU A 20 -22.64 17.16 -22.60
C LEU A 20 -24.10 16.88 -22.95
N PHE A 21 -25.01 17.03 -21.98
CA PHE A 21 -26.44 17.20 -22.24
C PHE A 21 -27.06 18.17 -21.23
N GLY A 22 -27.89 19.11 -21.71
CA GLY A 22 -28.79 19.94 -20.88
C GLY A 22 -28.50 21.46 -20.89
N THR A 23 -29.54 22.24 -21.21
CA THR A 23 -29.54 23.71 -21.36
C THR A 23 -29.43 24.49 -20.04
N LEU A 24 -28.80 25.67 -20.10
CA LEU A 24 -28.50 26.55 -18.97
C LEU A 24 -29.78 27.14 -18.33
N SER A 25 -29.90 27.01 -17.02
CA SER A 25 -30.69 27.89 -16.16
C SER A 25 -29.96 28.05 -14.84
N TYR A 26 -29.35 29.22 -14.62
CA TYR A 26 -28.66 29.54 -13.38
C TYR A 26 -29.69 29.90 -12.30
N SER A 27 -29.75 29.09 -11.25
CA SER A 27 -30.34 29.49 -9.97
C SER A 27 -29.41 29.04 -8.84
N ASN A 28 -29.31 29.87 -7.80
CA ASN A 28 -28.54 29.58 -6.59
C ASN A 28 -29.15 28.36 -5.89
N ALA A 29 -28.62 27.16 -6.17
CA ALA A 29 -29.06 25.91 -5.60
C ALA A 29 -27.91 25.28 -4.81
N GLN A 30 -28.21 24.74 -3.63
CA GLN A 30 -27.41 23.72 -2.98
C GLN A 30 -26.93 22.74 -4.06
N GLU A 31 -25.62 22.59 -4.26
CA GLU A 31 -25.07 21.83 -5.40
C GLU A 31 -25.79 20.48 -5.47
N ALA A 32 -26.58 20.29 -6.53
CA ALA A 32 -27.39 19.09 -6.68
C ALA A 32 -26.45 17.88 -6.70
N THR A 33 -26.68 16.93 -5.81
CA THR A 33 -25.90 15.70 -5.75
C THR A 33 -26.19 14.82 -6.95
N SER A 34 -25.16 14.17 -7.48
CA SER A 34 -25.27 13.28 -8.63
C SER A 34 -25.40 11.81 -8.21
N THR A 35 -25.91 10.96 -9.10
CA THR A 35 -26.06 9.52 -8.90
C THR A 35 -25.47 8.73 -10.05
N LEU A 36 -24.95 7.54 -9.75
CA LEU A 36 -24.45 6.55 -10.70
C LEU A 36 -25.11 5.20 -10.40
N SER A 37 -25.80 4.61 -11.36
CA SER A 37 -26.39 3.27 -11.22
C SER A 37 -26.10 2.41 -12.44
N GLY A 38 -26.02 1.11 -12.22
CA GLY A 38 -25.61 0.20 -13.26
C GLY A 38 -25.54 -1.24 -12.81
N ARG A 39 -24.83 -2.05 -13.60
CA ARG A 39 -24.52 -3.44 -13.30
C ARG A 39 -23.07 -3.79 -13.61
N VAL A 40 -22.54 -4.76 -12.88
CA VAL A 40 -21.26 -5.41 -13.17
C VAL A 40 -21.54 -6.78 -13.76
N VAL A 41 -20.94 -7.05 -14.91
CA VAL A 41 -21.10 -8.30 -15.66
C VAL A 41 -19.75 -8.86 -16.08
N GLY A 42 -19.70 -10.18 -16.26
CA GLY A 42 -18.57 -10.86 -16.87
C GLY A 42 -18.47 -10.56 -18.37
N ALA A 43 -17.33 -10.92 -18.97
CA ALA A 43 -17.16 -10.86 -20.43
C ALA A 43 -18.15 -11.76 -21.19
N ASP A 44 -18.75 -12.74 -20.51
CA ASP A 44 -19.83 -13.60 -21.00
C ASP A 44 -21.23 -12.97 -20.85
N GLY A 45 -21.34 -11.79 -20.23
CA GLY A 45 -22.58 -11.07 -19.98
C GLY A 45 -23.33 -11.51 -18.71
N ASN A 46 -22.80 -12.48 -17.95
CA ASN A 46 -23.42 -12.94 -16.71
C ASN A 46 -23.20 -11.92 -15.58
N PRO A 47 -24.18 -11.71 -14.69
CA PRO A 47 -24.02 -10.77 -13.58
C PRO A 47 -22.95 -11.24 -12.59
N ILE A 48 -22.18 -10.29 -12.04
CA ILE A 48 -21.23 -10.56 -10.97
C ILE A 48 -21.71 -9.92 -9.66
N ALA A 49 -22.13 -10.78 -8.73
CA ALA A 49 -22.63 -10.39 -7.42
C ALA A 49 -21.50 -10.18 -6.40
N GLY A 50 -21.77 -9.40 -5.35
CA GLY A 50 -20.88 -9.22 -4.20
C GLY A 50 -19.64 -8.35 -4.45
N ILE A 51 -19.45 -7.79 -5.64
CA ILE A 51 -18.35 -6.87 -5.95
C ILE A 51 -18.60 -5.53 -5.27
N LEU A 52 -17.59 -5.01 -4.58
CA LEU A 52 -17.64 -3.67 -4.01
C LEU A 52 -17.15 -2.66 -5.06
N ILE A 53 -18.08 -2.00 -5.74
CA ILE A 53 -17.80 -0.91 -6.68
C ILE A 53 -17.68 0.39 -5.91
N ALA A 54 -16.70 1.22 -6.26
CA ALA A 54 -16.54 2.52 -5.63
C ALA A 54 -16.21 3.63 -6.62
N ILE A 55 -16.58 4.84 -6.24
CA ILE A 55 -16.22 6.09 -6.89
C ILE A 55 -15.31 6.86 -5.94
N GLN A 56 -14.11 7.14 -6.39
CA GLN A 56 -13.16 8.01 -5.71
C GLN A 56 -12.94 9.29 -6.51
N PRO A 57 -12.87 10.47 -5.90
CA PRO A 57 -12.55 11.67 -6.66
C PRO A 57 -11.12 11.64 -7.18
N SER A 58 -10.94 12.25 -8.35
CA SER A 58 -9.69 12.37 -9.10
C SER A 58 -9.41 13.86 -9.29
N ALA A 59 -8.19 14.31 -9.01
CA ALA A 59 -7.84 15.72 -8.78
C ALA A 59 -7.91 16.66 -10.01
N THR A 60 -8.46 16.24 -11.14
CA THR A 60 -8.29 16.96 -12.42
C THR A 60 -9.61 17.42 -13.02
N PHE A 61 -10.09 18.61 -12.63
CA PHE A 61 -11.11 19.31 -13.43
C PHE A 61 -10.76 20.78 -13.77
N ASP A 62 -9.87 21.44 -13.01
CA ASP A 62 -9.50 22.85 -13.30
C ASP A 62 -8.06 23.23 -12.91
N GLY A 63 -7.21 22.27 -12.54
CA GLY A 63 -5.85 22.54 -12.06
C GLY A 63 -5.80 23.18 -10.67
N ARG A 64 -6.91 23.21 -9.92
CA ARG A 64 -6.93 23.59 -8.50
C ARG A 64 -7.32 22.38 -7.65
N GLU A 65 -6.35 21.84 -6.93
CA GLU A 65 -6.62 20.89 -5.86
C GLU A 65 -7.59 21.53 -4.85
N ARG A 66 -8.81 21.00 -4.75
CA ARG A 66 -9.62 21.22 -3.56
C ARG A 66 -9.10 20.30 -2.46
N GLN A 67 -8.38 20.86 -1.49
CA GLN A 67 -8.11 20.19 -0.22
C GLN A 67 -9.44 19.92 0.49
N GLY A 68 -9.92 18.69 0.37
CA GLY A 68 -11.13 18.19 1.03
C GLY A 68 -10.94 16.72 1.38
N GLN A 69 -11.46 16.32 2.54
CA GLN A 69 -11.51 14.92 2.95
C GLN A 69 -12.51 14.20 2.04
N PHE A 70 -12.02 13.57 0.98
CA PHE A 70 -12.87 12.90 0.02
C PHE A 70 -13.33 11.54 0.54
N PHE A 71 -14.63 11.35 0.68
CA PHE A 71 -15.19 10.05 1.04
C PHE A 71 -15.28 9.15 -0.20
N VAL A 72 -14.67 7.97 -0.14
CA VAL A 72 -14.89 6.92 -1.14
C VAL A 72 -16.33 6.45 -1.04
N LEU A 73 -17.13 6.74 -2.07
CA LEU A 73 -18.52 6.30 -2.16
C LEU A 73 -18.53 4.90 -2.76
N LYS A 74 -19.22 3.95 -2.11
CA LYS A 74 -19.18 2.54 -2.48
C LYS A 74 -20.56 1.89 -2.46
N SER A 75 -20.74 0.90 -3.33
CA SER A 75 -21.93 0.04 -3.40
C SER A 75 -21.47 -1.39 -3.67
N GLN A 76 -22.05 -2.34 -2.93
CA GLN A 76 -21.87 -3.75 -3.26
C GLN A 76 -22.89 -4.14 -4.33
N THR A 77 -22.50 -5.01 -5.27
CA THR A 77 -23.42 -5.53 -6.28
C THR A 77 -24.37 -6.57 -5.70
N ASP A 78 -25.64 -6.50 -6.08
CA ASP A 78 -26.65 -7.52 -5.74
C ASP A 78 -26.50 -8.80 -6.58
N ASP A 79 -27.37 -9.79 -6.38
CA ASP A 79 -27.36 -11.06 -7.12
C ASP A 79 -27.51 -10.91 -8.64
N ALA A 80 -28.06 -9.79 -9.11
CA ALA A 80 -28.17 -9.46 -10.52
C ALA A 80 -27.03 -8.53 -10.99
N GLY A 81 -25.99 -8.37 -10.18
CA GLY A 81 -24.83 -7.55 -10.46
C GLY A 81 -25.10 -6.05 -10.33
N ARG A 82 -26.27 -5.61 -9.86
CA ARG A 82 -26.65 -4.18 -9.86
C ARG A 82 -26.00 -3.42 -8.72
N PHE A 83 -25.63 -2.17 -8.98
CA PHE A 83 -25.12 -1.23 -7.98
C PHE A 83 -25.79 0.15 -8.12
N SER A 84 -25.79 0.93 -7.03
CA SER A 84 -26.23 2.32 -7.05
C SER A 84 -25.41 3.15 -6.06
N ILE A 85 -24.84 4.25 -6.54
CA ILE A 85 -24.04 5.19 -5.76
C ILE A 85 -24.69 6.55 -5.87
N ALA A 86 -24.99 7.16 -4.73
CA ALA A 86 -25.61 8.48 -4.62
C ALA A 86 -24.69 9.46 -3.88
N ASN A 87 -25.09 10.72 -3.83
CA ASN A 87 -24.34 11.80 -3.16
C ASN A 87 -22.96 12.06 -3.79
N ILE A 88 -22.84 11.84 -5.10
CA ILE A 88 -21.61 12.13 -5.83
C ILE A 88 -21.49 13.65 -5.94
N THR A 89 -20.49 14.21 -5.26
CA THR A 89 -20.14 15.61 -5.39
C THR A 89 -19.54 15.87 -6.78
N PRO A 90 -19.80 17.03 -7.40
CA PRO A 90 -19.35 17.30 -8.76
C PRO A 90 -17.84 17.48 -8.82
N VAL A 91 -17.13 16.47 -9.32
CA VAL A 91 -15.69 16.48 -9.59
C VAL A 91 -15.37 15.40 -10.64
N SER A 92 -14.13 15.40 -11.14
CA SER A 92 -13.60 14.20 -11.79
C SER A 92 -13.55 13.07 -10.78
N VAL A 93 -14.00 11.89 -11.18
CA VAL A 93 -14.05 10.70 -10.34
C VAL A 93 -13.50 9.51 -11.09
N GLN A 94 -12.97 8.56 -10.34
CA GLN A 94 -12.46 7.28 -10.81
C GLN A 94 -13.36 6.16 -10.28
N LEU A 95 -13.83 5.31 -11.19
CA LEU A 95 -14.59 4.10 -10.88
C LEU A 95 -13.64 2.92 -10.69
N VAL A 96 -13.69 2.30 -9.51
CA VAL A 96 -12.80 1.21 -9.11
C VAL A 96 -13.58 0.01 -8.55
N ILE A 97 -12.94 -1.15 -8.54
CA ILE A 97 -13.36 -2.32 -7.75
C ILE A 97 -12.48 -2.35 -6.50
N LEU A 98 -13.08 -2.57 -5.33
CA LEU A 98 -12.38 -2.67 -4.05
C LEU A 98 -12.12 -4.13 -3.63
N PRO A 99 -11.04 -4.40 -2.86
CA PRO A 99 -10.02 -3.44 -2.42
C PRO A 99 -9.13 -2.96 -3.58
N TYR A 100 -8.62 -1.72 -3.48
CA TYR A 100 -7.89 -1.07 -4.59
C TYR A 100 -6.55 -1.73 -4.89
N ASP A 101 -5.82 -2.16 -3.85
CA ASP A 101 -4.46 -2.68 -4.00
C ASP A 101 -4.45 -4.10 -4.57
N GLU A 102 -5.45 -4.91 -4.21
CA GLU A 102 -5.57 -6.32 -4.62
C GLU A 102 -7.01 -6.70 -4.98
N PRO A 103 -7.60 -6.07 -6.02
CA PRO A 103 -8.99 -6.36 -6.38
C PRO A 103 -9.09 -7.77 -6.95
N ASP A 104 -10.10 -8.53 -6.54
CA ASP A 104 -10.30 -9.90 -7.05
C ASP A 104 -10.67 -9.90 -8.54
N HIS A 105 -11.25 -8.80 -9.04
CA HIS A 105 -11.66 -8.63 -10.44
C HIS A 105 -11.04 -7.37 -11.03
N GLU A 106 -10.68 -7.44 -12.31
CA GLU A 106 -10.22 -6.28 -13.09
C GLU A 106 -11.34 -5.79 -14.02
N ILE A 107 -11.45 -4.47 -14.19
CA ILE A 107 -12.38 -3.84 -15.13
C ILE A 107 -11.80 -3.96 -16.54
N LEU A 108 -12.59 -4.46 -17.48
CA LEU A 108 -12.21 -4.50 -18.90
C LEU A 108 -12.71 -3.28 -19.66
N SER A 109 -13.96 -2.91 -19.38
CA SER A 109 -14.59 -1.73 -19.97
C SER A 109 -15.75 -1.24 -19.15
N VAL A 110 -16.10 0.03 -19.33
CA VAL A 110 -17.30 0.63 -18.76
C VAL A 110 -18.07 1.30 -19.88
N LYS A 111 -19.32 0.86 -20.05
CA LYS A 111 -20.26 1.45 -21.00
C LYS A 111 -21.21 2.39 -20.27
N MET A 112 -21.31 3.60 -20.77
CA MET A 112 -22.21 4.66 -20.28
C MET A 112 -22.97 5.24 -21.48
N GLY A 113 -24.22 4.84 -21.63
CA GLY A 113 -25.03 5.18 -22.80
C GLY A 113 -24.40 4.69 -24.11
N LEU A 114 -24.04 5.62 -25.00
CA LEU A 114 -23.43 5.34 -26.31
C LEU A 114 -21.90 5.24 -26.28
N VAL A 115 -21.27 5.53 -25.14
CA VAL A 115 -19.80 5.54 -25.01
C VAL A 115 -19.36 4.30 -24.25
N THR A 116 -18.36 3.59 -24.80
CA THR A 116 -17.65 2.52 -24.10
C THR A 116 -16.20 2.92 -23.91
N VAL A 117 -15.76 2.94 -22.67
CA VAL A 117 -14.36 3.19 -22.30
C VAL A 117 -13.69 1.84 -22.02
N TYR A 118 -12.55 1.59 -22.65
CA TYR A 118 -11.75 0.39 -22.45
C TYR A 118 -10.50 0.72 -21.64
N GLN A 119 -10.10 -0.18 -20.76
CA GLN A 119 -8.83 -0.06 -20.05
C GLN A 119 -7.67 -0.40 -21.02
N GLN A 120 -6.84 0.60 -21.36
CA GLN A 120 -5.65 0.42 -22.19
C GLN A 120 -4.40 0.29 -21.30
N GLU A 121 -3.90 -0.94 -21.18
CA GLU A 121 -2.55 -1.34 -20.72
C GLU A 121 -2.24 -1.45 -19.21
N LEU A 122 -1.26 -2.32 -18.95
CA LEU A 122 -0.75 -2.79 -17.65
C LEU A 122 0.27 -1.80 -17.04
N PRO A 123 0.46 -1.78 -15.71
CA PRO A 123 -0.17 -2.65 -14.73
C PRO A 123 -1.64 -2.26 -14.45
N PRO A 124 -2.52 -3.24 -14.17
CA PRO A 124 -3.96 -3.08 -14.22
C PRO A 124 -4.48 -2.57 -12.87
N PHE A 125 -4.19 -1.31 -12.51
CA PHE A 125 -4.69 -0.75 -11.25
C PHE A 125 -5.35 0.63 -11.38
N GLY A 126 -5.38 1.22 -12.58
CA GLY A 126 -6.15 2.44 -12.81
C GLY A 126 -7.62 2.15 -13.02
N GLY A 127 -8.49 2.52 -12.07
CA GLY A 127 -9.92 2.65 -12.35
C GLY A 127 -10.21 3.65 -13.47
N ILE A 128 -11.44 3.67 -13.99
CA ILE A 128 -11.82 4.53 -15.12
C ILE A 128 -12.19 5.93 -14.62
N THR A 129 -11.47 6.95 -15.09
CA THR A 129 -11.72 8.35 -14.73
C THR A 129 -12.71 9.01 -15.68
N PHE A 130 -13.71 9.71 -15.14
CA PHE A 130 -14.66 10.55 -15.88
C PHE A 130 -15.17 11.70 -15.01
N ALA A 131 -15.67 12.76 -15.65
CA ALA A 131 -16.21 13.92 -14.94
C ALA A 131 -17.72 13.76 -14.68
N VAL A 132 -18.16 14.11 -13.46
CA VAL A 132 -19.58 14.13 -13.09
C VAL A 132 -20.01 15.58 -12.87
N LYS A 133 -20.96 16.06 -13.67
CA LYS A 133 -21.55 17.40 -13.49
C LYS A 133 -22.53 17.40 -12.31
N PRO A 134 -22.78 18.56 -11.67
CA PRO A 134 -23.79 18.66 -10.61
C PRO A 134 -25.19 18.24 -11.11
N GLY A 135 -25.92 17.50 -10.29
CA GLY A 135 -27.27 17.02 -10.58
C GLY A 135 -27.36 15.99 -11.71
N THR A 136 -26.26 15.34 -12.07
CA THR A 136 -26.25 14.31 -13.13
C THR A 136 -26.75 12.99 -12.59
N HIS A 137 -27.70 12.38 -13.29
CA HIS A 137 -28.13 11.00 -13.08
C HIS A 137 -27.56 10.14 -14.21
N ILE A 138 -26.52 9.36 -13.90
CA ILE A 138 -25.90 8.43 -14.84
C ILE A 138 -26.49 7.05 -14.55
N GLU A 139 -27.33 6.56 -15.45
CA GLU A 139 -28.03 5.29 -15.31
C GLU A 139 -27.57 4.30 -16.39
N GLU A 140 -27.95 3.02 -16.22
CA GLU A 140 -27.65 1.94 -17.15
C GLU A 140 -26.16 1.75 -17.44
N VAL A 141 -25.31 2.06 -16.44
CA VAL A 141 -23.87 1.81 -16.57
C VAL A 141 -23.61 0.31 -16.58
N GLU A 142 -22.83 -0.15 -17.54
CA GLU A 142 -22.44 -1.54 -17.65
C GLU A 142 -20.92 -1.65 -17.50
N VAL A 143 -20.50 -2.19 -16.36
CA VAL A 143 -19.10 -2.48 -16.06
C VAL A 143 -18.83 -3.92 -16.45
N ILE A 144 -18.01 -4.11 -17.48
CA ILE A 144 -17.52 -5.44 -17.86
C ILE A 144 -16.25 -5.70 -17.08
N ALA A 145 -16.26 -6.73 -16.24
CA ALA A 145 -15.12 -7.13 -15.44
C ALA A 145 -14.75 -8.60 -15.70
N LYS A 146 -13.53 -8.99 -15.36
CA LYS A 146 -13.15 -10.41 -15.33
C LYS A 146 -12.39 -10.74 -14.04
N PRO A 147 -12.47 -12.01 -13.59
CA PRO A 147 -11.63 -12.52 -12.52
C PRO A 147 -10.14 -12.29 -12.83
N ARG A 148 -9.36 -11.78 -11.86
CA ARG A 148 -7.90 -11.84 -11.95
C ARG A 148 -7.42 -13.28 -11.80
N MET A 149 -6.32 -13.58 -12.48
CA MET A 149 -5.56 -14.81 -12.24
C MET A 149 -4.98 -14.77 -10.82
N ARG A 150 -5.15 -15.87 -10.09
CA ARG A 150 -4.71 -15.96 -8.69
C ARG A 150 -4.27 -17.35 -8.31
N ILE A 151 -3.51 -17.42 -7.23
CA ILE A 151 -3.10 -18.62 -6.52
C ILE A 151 -3.62 -18.47 -5.10
N ARG A 152 -4.50 -19.38 -4.66
CA ARG A 152 -4.95 -19.45 -3.27
C ARG A 152 -4.30 -20.65 -2.59
N GLY A 153 -3.38 -20.36 -1.68
CA GLY A 153 -2.65 -21.35 -0.92
C GLY A 153 -3.25 -21.56 0.47
N ARG A 154 -3.08 -22.76 1.04
CA ARG A 154 -3.33 -23.07 2.45
C ARG A 154 -2.06 -23.57 3.09
N VAL A 155 -1.65 -22.96 4.18
CA VAL A 155 -0.43 -23.33 4.93
C VAL A 155 -0.83 -24.06 6.19
N VAL A 156 -0.27 -25.26 6.37
CA VAL A 156 -0.47 -26.11 7.55
C VAL A 156 0.87 -26.61 8.07
N PHE A 157 0.91 -26.99 9.35
CA PHE A 157 2.01 -27.76 9.93
C PHE A 157 1.88 -29.24 9.57
N ALA A 158 2.90 -30.04 9.91
CA ALA A 158 2.96 -31.47 9.59
C ALA A 158 1.79 -32.28 10.17
N ASP A 159 1.21 -31.83 11.29
CA ASP A 159 0.04 -32.43 11.93
C ASP A 159 -1.30 -32.00 11.30
N GLY A 160 -1.26 -31.13 10.28
CA GLY A 160 -2.43 -30.58 9.61
C GLY A 160 -3.03 -29.33 10.27
N THR A 161 -2.46 -28.86 11.39
CA THR A 161 -2.90 -27.63 12.05
C THR A 161 -2.65 -26.44 11.14
N PRO A 162 -3.65 -25.55 10.92
CA PRO A 162 -3.45 -24.35 10.11
C PRO A 162 -2.44 -23.39 10.70
N LEU A 163 -1.59 -22.81 9.84
CA LEU A 163 -0.79 -21.64 10.21
C LEU A 163 -1.71 -20.41 10.21
N ALA A 164 -2.42 -20.18 11.31
CA ALA A 164 -3.44 -19.14 11.40
C ALA A 164 -2.85 -17.73 11.66
N LYS A 165 -3.39 -16.71 10.99
CA LYS A 165 -3.09 -15.27 11.24
C LYS A 165 -1.60 -14.89 11.17
N ALA A 166 -0.80 -15.66 10.44
CA ALA A 166 0.64 -15.49 10.38
C ALA A 166 1.06 -14.66 9.18
N ARG A 167 2.04 -13.78 9.36
CA ARG A 167 2.74 -13.14 8.25
C ARG A 167 3.67 -14.16 7.58
N ILE A 168 3.55 -14.28 6.27
CA ILE A 168 4.34 -15.19 5.44
C ILE A 168 5.00 -14.42 4.30
N ARG A 169 6.13 -14.93 3.82
CA ARG A 169 6.78 -14.45 2.60
C ARG A 169 6.58 -15.47 1.50
N ILE A 170 6.10 -15.04 0.35
CA ILE A 170 5.83 -15.86 -0.82
C ILE A 170 6.89 -15.54 -1.87
N ASN A 171 7.62 -16.54 -2.35
CA ASN A 171 8.48 -16.42 -3.52
C ASN A 171 7.82 -17.17 -4.67
N THR A 172 7.53 -16.48 -5.77
CA THR A 172 6.86 -17.05 -6.92
C THR A 172 7.84 -17.07 -8.10
N SER A 173 8.04 -18.23 -8.70
CA SER A 173 8.82 -18.40 -9.92
C SER A 173 7.89 -18.86 -11.04
N ARG A 174 7.92 -18.16 -12.17
CA ARG A 174 7.14 -18.46 -13.36
C ARG A 174 8.09 -18.84 -14.50
N ARG A 175 7.78 -19.93 -15.20
CA ARG A 175 8.27 -20.18 -16.56
C ARG A 175 7.12 -20.02 -17.54
N SER A 176 7.33 -19.32 -18.64
CA SER A 176 6.36 -19.21 -19.71
C SER A 176 6.02 -20.60 -20.27
N LEU A 177 4.79 -20.80 -20.73
CA LEU A 177 4.34 -22.08 -21.26
C LEU A 177 5.06 -22.48 -22.57
N ASP A 178 5.59 -21.49 -23.31
CA ASP A 178 6.45 -21.69 -24.48
C ASP A 178 7.93 -21.95 -24.12
N GLY A 179 8.27 -21.91 -22.84
CA GLY A 179 9.62 -22.10 -22.33
C GLY A 179 10.61 -20.96 -22.61
N GLN A 180 10.19 -19.86 -23.26
CA GLN A 180 11.10 -18.80 -23.69
C GLN A 180 11.22 -17.63 -22.70
N GLY A 181 10.29 -17.54 -21.75
CA GLY A 181 10.29 -16.50 -20.72
C GLY A 181 10.34 -17.08 -19.31
N SER A 182 10.95 -16.35 -18.37
CA SER A 182 10.84 -16.66 -16.95
C SER A 182 10.71 -15.36 -16.15
N GLY A 183 10.13 -15.46 -14.96
CA GLY A 183 9.97 -14.36 -14.03
C GLY A 183 10.04 -14.85 -12.60
N ARG A 184 10.51 -14.00 -11.69
CA ARG A 184 10.48 -14.26 -10.26
C ARG A 184 9.90 -13.05 -9.57
N SER A 185 9.06 -13.28 -8.56
CA SER A 185 8.53 -12.25 -7.68
C SER A 185 8.62 -12.70 -6.24
N ARG A 186 8.60 -11.73 -5.33
CA ARG A 186 8.53 -11.93 -3.89
C ARG A 186 7.46 -11.00 -3.34
N SER A 187 6.56 -11.54 -2.55
CA SER A 187 5.45 -10.82 -1.91
C SER A 187 5.33 -11.23 -0.43
N GLY A 188 4.65 -10.39 0.34
CA GLY A 188 4.24 -10.69 1.71
C GLY A 188 2.74 -10.89 1.77
N SER A 189 2.26 -11.79 2.63
CA SER A 189 0.83 -11.97 2.87
C SER A 189 0.57 -12.34 4.33
N GLN A 190 -0.68 -12.25 4.77
CA GLN A 190 -1.12 -12.75 6.06
C GLN A 190 -2.13 -13.88 5.84
N THR A 191 -1.91 -15.02 6.49
CA THR A 191 -2.86 -16.12 6.44
C THR A 191 -4.12 -15.81 7.25
N ASP A 192 -5.28 -16.31 6.81
CA ASP A 192 -6.51 -16.24 7.59
C ASP A 192 -6.52 -17.24 8.77
N GLU A 193 -7.64 -17.35 9.49
CA GLU A 193 -7.80 -18.31 10.60
C GLU A 193 -7.65 -19.78 10.17
N ALA A 194 -7.97 -20.09 8.92
CA ALA A 194 -7.89 -21.42 8.37
C ALA A 194 -6.58 -21.68 7.61
N GLY A 195 -5.63 -20.74 7.68
CA GLY A 195 -4.29 -20.83 7.09
C GLY A 195 -4.23 -20.44 5.61
N TYR A 196 -5.25 -19.81 5.05
CA TYR A 196 -5.27 -19.46 3.63
C TYR A 196 -4.66 -18.09 3.35
N PHE A 197 -4.01 -17.98 2.19
CA PHE A 197 -3.57 -16.72 1.59
C PHE A 197 -3.95 -16.66 0.10
N VAL A 198 -3.95 -15.48 -0.48
CA VAL A 198 -4.15 -15.25 -1.92
C VAL A 198 -2.95 -14.49 -2.47
N GLU A 199 -2.47 -14.91 -3.64
CA GLU A 199 -1.45 -14.25 -4.43
C GLU A 199 -2.05 -14.01 -5.84
N TYR A 200 -2.07 -12.76 -6.30
CA TYR A 200 -2.50 -12.43 -7.66
C TYR A 200 -1.31 -12.48 -8.62
N VAL A 201 -1.52 -13.02 -9.82
CA VAL A 201 -0.47 -13.17 -10.84
C VAL A 201 -1.01 -12.73 -12.20
N ASP A 202 -0.20 -12.11 -13.06
CA ASP A 202 -0.73 -11.44 -14.24
C ASP A 202 -0.39 -12.13 -15.58
N SER A 203 0.28 -13.29 -15.54
CA SER A 203 0.77 -13.94 -16.76
C SER A 203 0.59 -15.47 -16.77
N PRO A 204 0.20 -16.09 -17.90
CA PRO A 204 0.15 -17.55 -18.02
C PRO A 204 1.52 -18.19 -17.87
N GLY A 205 1.63 -19.35 -17.21
CA GLY A 205 2.93 -20.00 -17.02
C GLY A 205 2.86 -21.26 -16.16
N LEU A 206 3.99 -21.96 -16.10
CA LEU A 206 4.26 -22.97 -15.09
C LEU A 206 4.83 -22.27 -13.85
N TYR A 207 4.08 -22.33 -12.75
CA TYR A 207 4.38 -21.67 -11.50
C TYR A 207 5.01 -22.63 -10.49
N THR A 208 6.01 -22.14 -9.76
CA THR A 208 6.57 -22.76 -8.56
C THR A 208 6.49 -21.72 -7.46
N VAL A 209 5.79 -22.04 -6.37
CA VAL A 209 5.54 -21.11 -5.26
C VAL A 209 6.19 -21.65 -4.02
N THR A 210 6.95 -20.83 -3.33
CA THR A 210 7.57 -21.15 -2.04
C THR A 210 7.01 -20.23 -0.96
N VAL A 211 6.47 -20.80 0.10
CA VAL A 211 6.05 -20.08 1.30
C VAL A 211 7.17 -20.18 2.34
N ASN A 212 7.51 -19.05 2.96
CA ASN A 212 8.47 -18.96 4.04
C ASN A 212 7.79 -18.38 5.27
N TYR A 213 8.04 -18.98 6.42
CA TYR A 213 7.55 -18.55 7.72
C TYR A 213 8.65 -18.77 8.76
N GLN A 214 9.19 -17.68 9.30
CA GLN A 214 10.38 -17.72 10.18
C GLN A 214 11.54 -18.46 9.47
N GLU A 215 12.10 -19.49 10.09
CA GLU A 215 13.15 -20.34 9.53
C GLU A 215 12.62 -21.49 8.67
N LEU A 216 11.30 -21.66 8.62
CA LEU A 216 10.65 -22.74 7.87
C LEU A 216 10.32 -22.29 6.45
N SER A 217 10.41 -23.22 5.50
CA SER A 217 9.97 -22.99 4.13
C SER A 217 9.38 -24.26 3.53
N THR A 218 8.46 -24.09 2.60
CA THR A 218 7.84 -25.18 1.85
C THR A 218 7.50 -24.72 0.45
N THR A 219 7.68 -25.59 -0.53
CA THR A 219 7.50 -25.28 -1.95
C THR A 219 6.43 -26.19 -2.53
N ALA A 220 5.45 -25.61 -3.21
CA ALA A 220 4.44 -26.38 -3.91
C ALA A 220 5.03 -27.06 -5.14
N GLU A 221 4.48 -28.23 -5.46
CA GLU A 221 4.72 -28.87 -6.76
C GLU A 221 4.38 -27.92 -7.91
N PRO A 222 5.21 -27.84 -8.97
CA PRO A 222 4.94 -26.92 -10.07
C PRO A 222 3.58 -27.17 -10.72
N PHE A 223 2.83 -26.11 -10.99
CA PHE A 223 1.52 -26.21 -11.65
C PHE A 223 1.35 -25.17 -12.76
N PRO A 224 0.69 -25.53 -13.87
CA PRO A 224 0.38 -24.57 -14.92
C PRO A 224 -0.80 -23.68 -14.50
N LEU A 225 -0.79 -22.44 -14.99
CA LEU A 225 -1.91 -21.51 -14.93
C LEU A 225 -2.06 -20.84 -16.30
N GLN A 226 -3.23 -20.96 -16.92
CA GLN A 226 -3.56 -20.30 -18.18
C GLN A 226 -4.18 -18.92 -17.96
N LYS A 227 -4.35 -18.16 -19.05
CA LYS A 227 -4.95 -16.83 -19.02
C LYS A 227 -6.36 -16.89 -18.43
N GLY A 228 -6.59 -16.15 -17.34
CA GLY A 228 -7.88 -16.09 -16.64
C GLY A 228 -8.15 -17.24 -15.68
N GLU A 229 -7.26 -18.23 -15.57
CA GLU A 229 -7.44 -19.32 -14.61
C GLU A 229 -7.07 -18.90 -13.18
N ARG A 230 -7.74 -19.53 -12.21
CA ARG A 230 -7.45 -19.41 -10.78
C ARG A 230 -7.04 -20.77 -10.23
N LYS A 231 -5.94 -20.81 -9.49
CA LYS A 231 -5.49 -22.01 -8.78
C LYS A 231 -5.91 -21.92 -7.32
N ASP A 232 -7.12 -22.38 -7.05
CA ASP A 232 -7.61 -22.47 -5.68
C ASP A 232 -7.27 -23.86 -5.12
N ASN A 233 -6.73 -23.93 -3.89
CA ASN A 233 -6.35 -25.15 -3.15
C ASN A 233 -4.91 -25.66 -3.32
N VAL A 234 -3.93 -24.77 -3.36
CA VAL A 234 -2.52 -25.19 -3.25
C VAL A 234 -2.18 -25.45 -1.78
N LEU A 235 -1.81 -26.67 -1.41
CA LEU A 235 -1.45 -27.01 -0.03
C LEU A 235 0.06 -26.84 0.19
N PHE A 236 0.41 -26.20 1.30
CA PHE A 236 1.77 -25.99 1.77
C PHE A 236 1.91 -26.60 3.16
N THR A 237 2.78 -27.58 3.31
CA THR A 237 3.05 -28.23 4.60
C THR A 237 4.42 -27.79 5.11
N LEU A 238 4.45 -27.18 6.29
CA LEU A 238 5.68 -26.90 7.03
C LEU A 238 6.07 -28.16 7.80
N GLU A 239 7.28 -28.66 7.57
CA GLU A 239 7.82 -29.87 8.20
C GLU A 239 8.27 -29.59 9.65
N SER A 240 7.35 -29.08 10.46
CA SER A 240 7.50 -28.88 11.90
C SER A 240 6.15 -29.14 12.58
N GLU A 241 6.19 -29.46 13.87
CA GLU A 241 4.99 -29.35 14.69
C GLU A 241 4.56 -27.88 14.78
N PRO A 242 3.27 -27.60 15.03
CA PRO A 242 2.83 -26.25 15.34
C PRO A 242 3.61 -25.75 16.54
N ILE A 243 4.13 -24.53 16.44
CA ILE A 243 4.68 -23.86 17.62
C ILE A 243 3.50 -23.67 18.58
N PRO A 244 3.47 -24.33 19.75
CA PRO A 244 2.31 -24.29 20.62
C PRO A 244 2.05 -22.85 21.05
N THR A 245 0.84 -22.37 20.79
CA THR A 245 0.37 -21.07 21.29
C THR A 245 0.41 -20.98 22.82
N ASP A 246 0.46 -22.13 23.50
CA ASP A 246 0.44 -22.31 24.95
C ASP A 246 1.76 -22.82 25.58
N ALA A 247 2.86 -22.91 24.82
CA ALA A 247 4.16 -22.95 25.49
C ALA A 247 4.23 -21.72 26.39
N PRO A 248 4.67 -21.82 27.67
CA PRO A 248 4.73 -20.67 28.55
C PRO A 248 5.73 -19.68 27.94
N ARG A 249 5.21 -18.77 27.12
CA ARG A 249 5.65 -17.39 27.12
C ARG A 249 5.48 -17.03 28.58
N GLY A 250 6.58 -17.06 29.34
CA GLY A 250 6.61 -16.52 30.68
C GLY A 250 5.80 -15.23 30.60
N ARG A 251 4.76 -15.15 31.43
CA ARG A 251 3.76 -14.09 31.42
C ARG A 251 4.46 -12.75 31.57
N VAL A 252 5.00 -12.23 30.50
CA VAL A 252 4.98 -10.81 30.24
C VAL A 252 3.54 -10.66 29.80
N GLU A 253 2.70 -10.33 30.77
CA GLU A 253 1.47 -9.63 30.48
C GLU A 253 1.75 -8.71 29.30
N ALA A 254 0.80 -8.56 28.37
CA ALA A 254 0.77 -7.34 27.61
C ALA A 254 0.73 -6.21 28.64
N ARG A 255 1.91 -5.76 29.10
CA ARG A 255 2.20 -4.38 29.18
C ARG A 255 1.79 -3.93 27.79
N THR A 256 0.60 -3.37 27.69
CA THR A 256 0.56 -1.95 27.41
C THR A 256 1.73 -1.33 28.16
N SER A 257 2.95 -1.50 27.62
CA SER A 257 4.00 -0.54 27.85
C SER A 257 3.29 0.70 27.36
N PRO A 258 2.95 1.65 28.25
CA PRO A 258 2.55 2.94 27.73
C PRO A 258 3.64 3.26 26.73
N ALA A 259 3.25 3.54 25.47
CA ALA A 259 4.18 4.17 24.54
C ALA A 259 4.92 5.22 25.37
N PRO A 260 6.26 5.22 25.38
CA PRO A 260 7.01 6.12 26.25
C PRO A 260 6.37 7.48 26.14
N GLY A 261 6.04 8.09 27.28
CA GLY A 261 5.42 9.40 27.28
C GLY A 261 6.22 10.27 26.31
N GLU A 262 5.53 11.00 25.44
CA GLU A 262 6.21 11.84 24.46
C GLU A 262 7.31 12.68 25.14
N GLY A 263 8.52 12.66 24.59
CA GLY A 263 9.66 13.29 25.24
C GLY A 263 10.39 12.45 26.30
N VAL A 264 10.09 11.16 26.46
CA VAL A 264 10.82 10.24 27.36
C VAL A 264 11.84 9.39 26.60
N TRP A 265 13.10 9.44 27.03
CA TRP A 265 14.16 8.58 26.51
C TRP A 265 14.00 7.12 26.98
N VAL A 266 14.14 6.19 26.04
CA VAL A 266 14.10 4.75 26.28
C VAL A 266 15.33 4.10 25.67
N VAL A 267 15.99 3.25 26.44
CA VAL A 267 17.20 2.56 26.01
C VAL A 267 16.84 1.21 25.41
N ASN A 268 17.29 0.95 24.18
CA ASN A 268 17.22 -0.38 23.60
C ASN A 268 18.26 -1.28 24.28
N PRO A 269 17.84 -2.38 24.95
CA PRO A 269 18.77 -3.23 25.67
C PRO A 269 19.77 -3.96 24.77
N ALA A 270 19.47 -4.14 23.48
CA ALA A 270 20.29 -4.90 22.54
C ALA A 270 21.51 -4.10 22.05
N ASN A 271 21.31 -2.85 21.63
CA ASN A 271 22.38 -2.00 21.09
C ASN A 271 22.83 -0.88 22.05
N ARG A 272 22.15 -0.72 23.20
CA ARG A 272 22.44 0.28 24.25
C ARG A 272 22.18 1.74 23.86
N HIS A 273 21.66 2.00 22.66
CA HIS A 273 21.28 3.34 22.22
C HIS A 273 20.01 3.79 22.93
N ALA A 274 19.84 5.10 23.07
CA ALA A 274 18.66 5.72 23.63
C ALA A 274 17.82 6.37 22.55
N TYR A 275 16.50 6.20 22.62
CA TYR A 275 15.51 6.64 21.63
C TYR A 275 14.42 7.46 22.30
N LYS A 276 13.84 8.41 21.57
CA LYS A 276 12.75 9.24 22.06
C LYS A 276 11.87 9.70 20.92
N SER A 277 10.56 9.76 21.14
CA SER A 277 9.64 10.42 20.20
C SER A 277 9.48 11.90 20.53
N ILE A 278 9.47 12.74 19.50
CA ILE A 278 9.28 14.19 19.60
C ILE A 278 8.17 14.65 18.64
N ARG A 279 7.49 15.75 18.99
CA ARG A 279 6.59 16.47 18.06
C ARG A 279 7.39 17.41 17.18
N CYS A 280 6.99 17.51 15.92
CA CYS A 280 7.64 18.38 14.94
C CYS A 280 6.64 18.85 13.88
N GLU A 281 6.97 19.95 13.22
CA GLU A 281 6.18 20.51 12.12
C GLU A 281 6.63 19.98 10.75
N SER A 282 7.89 19.56 10.63
CA SER A 282 8.51 19.02 9.41
C SER A 282 9.73 18.16 9.74
N TRP A 283 10.28 17.45 8.75
CA TRP A 283 11.54 16.69 8.91
C TRP A 283 12.70 17.61 9.33
N ASN A 284 12.81 18.79 8.72
CA ASN A 284 13.89 19.75 9.04
C ASN A 284 13.79 20.29 10.48
N ASP A 285 12.57 20.52 10.96
CA ASP A 285 12.32 20.87 12.36
C ASP A 285 12.72 19.71 13.29
N ALA A 286 12.32 18.48 12.95
CA ALA A 286 12.70 17.30 13.72
C ALA A 286 14.22 17.10 13.78
N ASN A 287 14.93 17.30 12.67
CA ASN A 287 16.39 17.21 12.61
C ASN A 287 17.07 18.31 13.46
N SER A 288 16.51 19.53 13.43
CA SER A 288 16.99 20.64 14.26
C SER A 288 16.78 20.38 15.76
N GLN A 289 15.63 19.81 16.13
CA GLN A 289 15.34 19.41 17.52
C GLN A 289 16.22 18.25 17.98
N ALA A 290 16.52 17.28 17.10
CA ALA A 290 17.46 16.21 17.39
C ALA A 290 18.85 16.78 17.73
N ALA A 291 19.37 17.66 16.86
CA ALA A 291 20.67 18.30 17.05
C ALA A 291 20.72 19.15 18.34
N ALA A 292 19.64 19.85 18.68
CA ALA A 292 19.54 20.63 19.91
C ALA A 292 19.64 19.77 21.19
N GLU A 293 19.43 18.47 21.08
CA GLU A 293 19.58 17.51 22.17
C GLU A 293 20.84 16.65 22.05
N ASP A 294 21.81 16.99 21.20
CA ASP A 294 22.97 16.13 20.92
C ASP A 294 22.52 14.71 20.49
N ALA A 295 21.53 14.65 19.61
CA ALA A 295 20.92 13.45 19.05
C ALA A 295 20.84 13.54 17.53
N TYR A 296 20.51 12.43 16.89
CA TYR A 296 20.20 12.35 15.47
C TYR A 296 18.76 11.89 15.28
N LEU A 297 18.16 12.18 14.13
CA LEU A 297 17.00 11.39 13.72
C LEU A 297 17.41 9.93 13.58
N VAL A 298 16.53 9.02 13.99
CA VAL A 298 16.89 7.61 14.18
C VAL A 298 17.46 6.96 12.91
N SER A 299 18.57 6.25 13.09
CA SER A 299 19.15 5.31 12.13
C SER A 299 18.63 3.91 12.46
N ILE A 300 18.37 3.09 11.45
CA ILE A 300 17.85 1.73 11.64
C ILE A 300 18.80 0.77 10.94
N ASN A 301 19.59 0.05 11.73
CA ASN A 301 20.75 -0.71 11.30
C ASN A 301 20.44 -2.18 11.03
N ASP A 302 19.38 -2.72 11.64
CA ASP A 302 18.93 -4.09 11.44
C ASP A 302 17.42 -4.30 11.70
N GLU A 303 16.94 -5.50 11.34
CA GLU A 303 15.53 -5.90 11.51
C GLU A 303 15.08 -5.95 12.98
N ALA A 304 16.00 -6.26 13.91
CA ALA A 304 15.67 -6.35 15.33
C ALA A 304 15.44 -4.96 15.94
N GLU A 305 16.23 -3.96 15.54
CA GLU A 305 16.04 -2.56 15.86
C GLU A 305 14.72 -2.01 15.30
N GLN A 306 14.44 -2.26 14.01
CA GLN A 306 13.16 -1.87 13.39
C GLN A 306 11.96 -2.41 14.17
N LYS A 307 11.99 -3.71 14.48
CA LYS A 307 10.92 -4.38 15.21
C LYS A 307 10.75 -3.77 16.60
N TRP A 308 11.85 -3.54 17.31
CA TRP A 308 11.83 -2.92 18.63
C TRP A 308 11.24 -1.50 18.59
N LEU A 309 11.62 -0.68 17.62
CA LEU A 309 11.05 0.66 17.43
C LEU A 309 9.53 0.61 17.18
N SER A 310 9.07 -0.29 16.31
CA SER A 310 7.64 -0.46 16.02
C SER A 310 6.84 -0.94 17.25
N GLU A 311 7.42 -1.79 18.08
CA GLU A 311 6.80 -2.26 19.33
C GLU A 311 6.74 -1.16 20.40
N ILE A 312 7.77 -0.32 20.51
CA ILE A 312 7.87 0.73 21.54
C ILE A 312 7.06 1.98 21.17
N PHE A 313 7.12 2.43 19.92
CA PHE A 313 6.51 3.69 19.48
C PHE A 313 5.16 3.50 18.75
N GLY A 314 4.82 2.27 18.37
CA GLY A 314 3.55 1.92 17.74
C GLY A 314 3.44 2.32 16.26
N PRO A 315 2.30 2.02 15.61
CA PRO A 315 2.12 2.14 14.15
C PRO A 315 1.77 3.57 13.72
N ARG A 316 2.34 4.59 14.36
CA ARG A 316 2.16 5.99 13.97
C ARG A 316 3.29 6.39 13.02
N PRO A 317 3.05 7.35 12.10
CA PRO A 317 4.12 7.84 11.24
C PRO A 317 5.12 8.67 12.06
N TYR A 318 6.41 8.33 11.93
CA TYR A 318 7.54 9.03 12.55
C TYR A 318 8.62 9.33 11.52
N TRP A 319 9.05 10.58 11.42
CA TRP A 319 10.28 10.92 10.68
C TRP A 319 11.48 10.14 11.22
N ILE A 320 12.30 9.64 10.31
CA ILE A 320 13.57 8.96 10.58
C ILE A 320 14.72 9.66 9.88
N GLY A 321 15.96 9.26 10.18
CA GLY A 321 17.16 9.96 9.74
C GLY A 321 17.62 9.65 8.32
N LEU A 322 16.89 8.83 7.56
CA LEU A 322 17.27 8.47 6.19
C LEU A 322 16.87 9.59 5.23
N THR A 323 17.81 10.02 4.39
CA THR A 323 17.60 11.07 3.40
C THR A 323 18.59 10.91 2.25
N ASP A 324 18.22 11.32 1.04
CA ASP A 324 19.10 11.43 -0.12
C ASP A 324 19.21 12.88 -0.64
N VAL A 325 18.85 13.87 0.19
CA VAL A 325 18.94 15.32 -0.13
C VAL A 325 20.33 15.77 -0.59
N ALA A 326 21.38 15.05 -0.19
CA ALA A 326 22.75 15.33 -0.62
C ALA A 326 23.00 14.94 -2.08
N LYS A 327 22.34 13.86 -2.53
CA LYS A 327 22.41 13.34 -3.89
C LYS A 327 21.29 12.31 -4.10
N GLU A 328 20.35 12.68 -4.96
CA GLU A 328 19.24 11.83 -5.41
C GLU A 328 19.66 10.37 -5.68
N GLY A 329 18.94 9.43 -5.08
CA GLY A 329 19.18 8.00 -5.21
C GLY A 329 20.35 7.46 -4.38
N GLU A 330 21.06 8.32 -3.62
CA GLU A 330 22.09 7.93 -2.65
C GLU A 330 21.63 8.23 -1.21
N TRP A 331 20.87 7.28 -0.65
CA TRP A 331 20.39 7.32 0.72
C TRP A 331 21.53 7.30 1.75
N GLY A 332 21.44 8.19 2.74
CA GLY A 332 22.35 8.27 3.87
C GLY A 332 21.63 8.60 5.17
N TRP A 333 22.16 8.11 6.29
CA TRP A 333 21.70 8.49 7.61
C TRP A 333 22.27 9.85 8.01
N THR A 334 21.46 10.71 8.63
CA THR A 334 21.91 11.99 9.21
C THR A 334 22.97 11.82 10.32
N SER A 335 23.04 10.64 10.95
CA SER A 335 24.10 10.24 11.89
C SER A 335 25.46 10.06 11.21
N GLY A 336 25.50 9.86 9.89
CA GLY A 336 26.69 9.49 9.13
C GLY A 336 26.98 7.98 9.18
N GLU A 337 26.12 7.18 9.81
CA GLU A 337 26.22 5.72 9.79
C GLU A 337 26.02 5.15 8.37
N LEU A 338 26.60 3.97 8.13
CA LEU A 338 26.42 3.28 6.85
C LEU A 338 25.00 2.71 6.75
N VAL A 339 24.35 2.87 5.60
CA VAL A 339 23.05 2.25 5.33
C VAL A 339 23.25 0.74 5.09
N THR A 340 23.11 -0.07 6.14
CA THR A 340 23.25 -1.54 6.09
C THR A 340 21.93 -2.29 6.01
N TYR A 341 20.82 -1.62 6.30
CA TYR A 341 19.49 -2.19 6.36
C TYR A 341 18.48 -1.22 5.75
N THR A 342 17.49 -1.77 5.05
CA THR A 342 16.35 -1.01 4.54
C THR A 342 15.03 -1.75 4.79
N ASN A 343 13.97 -1.00 5.09
CA ASN A 343 12.62 -1.53 5.33
C ASN A 343 11.55 -0.76 4.54
N TRP A 344 11.85 -0.45 3.27
CA TRP A 344 10.95 0.24 2.37
C TRP A 344 9.60 -0.47 2.25
N ALA A 345 8.51 0.31 2.22
CA ALA A 345 7.19 -0.19 1.90
C ALA A 345 7.16 -0.69 0.43
N PRO A 346 6.19 -1.55 0.07
CA PRO A 346 6.09 -2.02 -1.31
C PRO A 346 6.00 -0.86 -2.30
N ASN A 347 6.89 -0.87 -3.29
CA ASN A 347 7.08 0.16 -4.33
C ASN A 347 7.82 1.44 -3.90
N GLU A 348 8.36 1.49 -2.67
CA GLU A 348 9.25 2.55 -2.22
C GLU A 348 10.73 2.13 -2.35
N PRO A 349 11.65 3.09 -2.53
CA PRO A 349 11.38 4.51 -2.81
C PRO A 349 10.77 4.68 -4.21
N MET A 350 9.66 5.42 -4.31
CA MET A 350 9.02 5.70 -5.60
C MET A 350 9.67 6.95 -6.17
N ASP A 351 10.27 6.85 -7.35
CA ASP A 351 10.92 7.96 -8.07
C ASP A 351 9.86 8.93 -8.68
N ALA A 352 8.82 9.26 -7.90
CA ALA A 352 7.52 9.75 -8.36
C ALA A 352 7.55 11.23 -8.76
N ASN A 353 8.47 12.00 -8.20
CA ASN A 353 8.51 13.44 -8.37
C ASN A 353 9.92 13.97 -8.63
N ARG A 354 10.58 13.48 -9.71
CA ARG A 354 11.74 14.17 -10.33
C ARG A 354 12.87 14.60 -9.36
N GLY A 355 13.08 13.85 -8.27
CA GLY A 355 14.10 14.11 -7.25
C GLY A 355 13.76 15.23 -6.26
N GLU A 356 12.54 15.22 -5.70
CA GLU A 356 12.10 16.13 -4.64
C GLU A 356 11.58 15.38 -3.38
N GLU A 357 11.66 14.05 -3.33
CA GLU A 357 11.17 13.19 -2.24
C GLU A 357 12.29 12.76 -1.28
N ASP A 358 13.02 13.76 -0.76
CA ASP A 358 14.32 13.51 -0.13
C ASP A 358 14.29 12.90 1.30
N TYR A 359 13.11 12.64 1.86
CA TYR A 359 12.96 12.44 3.31
C TYR A 359 12.08 11.25 3.65
N VAL A 360 12.46 10.52 4.70
CA VAL A 360 11.81 9.24 5.03
C VAL A 360 11.11 9.28 6.38
N PHE A 361 9.93 8.67 6.43
CA PHE A 361 9.28 8.33 7.69
C PHE A 361 8.94 6.84 7.75
N MET A 362 8.85 6.30 8.97
CA MET A 362 8.39 4.94 9.25
C MET A 362 6.99 4.95 9.85
N GLY A 363 6.23 3.86 9.72
CA GLY A 363 5.08 3.61 10.61
C GLY A 363 3.69 3.86 10.03
N HIS A 364 3.43 3.34 8.84
CA HIS A 364 2.07 3.16 8.30
C HIS A 364 1.43 1.81 8.62
N SER A 365 2.23 0.88 9.15
CA SER A 365 1.81 -0.47 9.47
C SER A 365 2.45 -0.93 10.79
N PRO A 366 1.93 -2.01 11.41
CA PRO A 366 2.55 -2.61 12.60
C PRO A 366 4.00 -3.08 12.41
N THR A 367 4.47 -3.26 11.16
CA THR A 367 5.85 -3.65 10.84
C THR A 367 6.79 -2.47 10.60
N GLY A 368 6.27 -1.24 10.55
CA GLY A 368 7.09 -0.03 10.51
C GLY A 368 7.81 0.21 9.18
N GLU A 369 7.24 -0.24 8.05
CA GLU A 369 7.80 0.03 6.73
C GLU A 369 7.94 1.54 6.46
N TRP A 370 8.89 1.88 5.59
CA TRP A 370 9.34 3.24 5.27
C TRP A 370 8.75 3.73 3.96
N SER A 371 8.43 5.02 3.91
CA SER A 371 8.11 5.75 2.67
C SER A 371 8.96 7.01 2.59
N ASP A 372 9.46 7.29 1.41
CA ASP A 372 10.06 8.55 1.02
C ASP A 372 8.97 9.56 0.63
N VAL A 373 9.21 10.83 0.94
CA VAL A 373 8.26 11.92 0.74
C VAL A 373 8.97 13.25 0.57
N GLY A 374 8.38 14.08 -0.27
CA GLY A 374 8.78 15.44 -0.54
C GLY A 374 7.81 16.48 0.04
N PRO A 375 8.19 17.76 0.06
CA PRO A 375 7.35 18.85 0.57
C PRO A 375 5.97 18.99 -0.10
N GLU A 376 5.83 18.47 -1.33
CA GLU A 376 4.59 18.50 -2.11
C GLU A 376 3.64 17.34 -1.77
N ASP A 377 4.10 16.31 -1.06
CA ASP A 377 3.27 15.16 -0.70
C ASP A 377 2.25 15.47 0.40
N GLY A 378 1.06 14.88 0.26
CA GLY A 378 0.05 14.91 1.32
C GLY A 378 0.55 14.28 2.63
N ALA A 379 1.41 13.27 2.51
CA ALA A 379 2.03 12.58 3.64
C ALA A 379 3.00 13.50 4.42
N TRP A 380 3.81 14.32 3.74
CA TRP A 380 4.70 15.32 4.37
C TRP A 380 3.96 16.25 5.34
N ARG A 381 2.75 16.67 4.97
CA ARG A 381 1.88 17.51 5.81
C ARG A 381 1.19 16.75 6.93
N SER A 382 1.28 15.42 6.98
CA SER A 382 0.57 14.58 7.97
C SER A 382 1.50 14.03 9.06
N VAL A 383 2.80 13.85 8.77
CA VAL A 383 3.78 13.38 9.77
C VAL A 383 4.13 14.53 10.72
N ARG A 384 3.82 14.33 12.01
CA ARG A 384 4.01 15.32 13.09
C ARG A 384 4.81 14.81 14.27
N MET A 385 5.40 13.64 14.08
CA MET A 385 6.23 12.99 15.08
C MET A 385 7.53 12.55 14.42
N ALA A 386 8.59 12.46 15.22
CA ALA A 386 9.87 11.89 14.81
C ALA A 386 10.42 11.02 15.92
N ILE A 387 11.29 10.08 15.58
CA ILE A 387 12.10 9.34 16.55
C ILE A 387 13.53 9.85 16.44
N ILE A 388 14.10 10.23 17.57
CA ILE A 388 15.51 10.65 17.68
C ILE A 388 16.29 9.65 18.52
N GLU A 389 17.57 9.51 18.23
CA GLU A 389 18.47 8.56 18.88
C GLU A 389 19.79 9.22 19.34
N LYS A 390 20.44 8.62 20.35
CA LYS A 390 21.83 8.89 20.71
C LYS A 390 22.47 7.68 21.39
N GLU A 391 23.78 7.54 21.29
CA GLU A 391 24.51 6.43 21.91
C GLU A 391 24.53 6.47 23.44
N HIS A 392 24.56 7.67 24.04
CA HIS A 392 24.71 7.85 25.49
C HIS A 392 23.72 8.86 26.06
N LEU A 393 23.02 8.49 27.14
CA LEU A 393 22.23 9.45 27.91
C LEU A 393 23.17 10.35 28.74
N PRO A 394 22.95 11.68 28.78
CA PRO A 394 23.72 12.53 29.66
C PRO A 394 23.57 12.06 31.11
N ALA A 395 24.69 12.00 31.84
CA ALA A 395 24.66 11.67 33.26
C ALA A 395 23.71 12.63 33.98
N LYS A 396 22.79 12.09 34.78
CA LYS A 396 21.96 12.91 35.66
C LYS A 396 22.91 13.77 36.51
N PRO A 397 22.79 15.10 36.55
CA PRO A 397 23.62 15.90 37.44
C PRO A 397 23.45 15.34 38.84
N SER A 398 24.58 14.99 39.48
CA SER A 398 24.54 14.52 40.86
C SER A 398 23.91 15.62 41.70
N ALA A 399 23.14 15.24 42.72
CA ALA A 399 22.52 16.19 43.63
C ALA A 399 23.54 16.91 44.54
N GLU A 400 24.83 16.92 44.18
CA GLU A 400 25.93 17.45 44.99
C GLU A 400 26.53 18.76 44.48
N ASP A 401 26.12 19.28 43.32
CA ASP A 401 26.51 20.64 42.92
C ASP A 401 25.29 21.58 42.94
N LYS A 402 25.03 22.13 44.13
CA LYS A 402 24.28 23.37 44.35
C LYS A 402 25.17 24.40 45.02
#